data_AF-A0A7J2MIB7-F1
#
_entry.id   AF-A0A7J2MIB7-F1
#
_cell.length_a   1.000
_cell.length_b   1.000
_cell.length_c   1.000
_cell.angle_alpha   90.00
_cell.angle_beta   90.00
_cell.angle_gamma   90.00
#
_symmetry.space_group_name_H-M   'P 1'
#
loop_
_entity.id
_entity.type
_entity.pdbx_description
1 polymer ?
#
loop_
_entity_poly.entity_id
_entity_poly.type
_entity_poly.pdbx_seq_one_letter_code
_entity_poly.pdbx_strand_id
1 'polypeptide(L)' 'MVVYKTYDDLPKISLPLEQEVFISDSTIRDGSQMPGIVMKRKHKLKIYEFLHNTGIEKLETFVYNKRDLDAISDMQ' A
#
# COMPACT_ATOMS: atom_id res chain seq x y z
N MET A 1 -29.62 13.23 0.75
CA MET A 1 -28.22 12.77 0.99
C MET A 1 -27.48 12.84 -0.33
N VAL A 2 -26.28 13.43 -0.33
CA VAL A 2 -25.41 13.38 -1.51
C VAL A 2 -24.83 11.97 -1.59
N VAL A 3 -25.01 11.29 -2.72
CA VAL A 3 -24.51 9.93 -2.95
C VAL A 3 -23.28 10.05 -3.84
N TYR A 4 -22.09 9.86 -3.25
CA TYR A 4 -20.82 9.82 -3.97
C TYR A 4 -20.68 8.45 -4.65
N LYS A 5 -20.63 8.42 -5.98
CA LYS A 5 -20.55 7.16 -6.76
C LYS A 5 -19.25 7.03 -7.54
N THR A 6 -18.65 8.15 -7.91
CA THR A 6 -17.44 8.23 -8.72
C THR A 6 -16.38 9.05 -8.00
N TYR A 7 -15.12 8.90 -8.42
CA TYR A 7 -14.02 9.68 -7.85
C TYR A 7 -14.24 11.18 -8.02
N ASP A 8 -14.82 11.60 -9.15
CA ASP A 8 -15.13 13.00 -9.43
C ASP A 8 -16.25 13.57 -8.54
N ASP A 9 -17.10 12.71 -7.97
CA ASP A 9 -18.13 13.16 -7.02
C ASP A 9 -17.53 13.48 -5.65
N LEU A 10 -16.34 12.96 -5.33
CA LEU A 10 -15.73 13.14 -4.02
C LEU A 10 -15.37 14.62 -3.80
N PRO A 11 -15.66 15.19 -2.61
CA PRO A 11 -15.26 16.55 -2.30
C PRO A 11 -13.74 16.67 -2.39
N LYS A 12 -13.26 17.48 -3.34
CA LYS A 12 -11.83 17.73 -3.55
C LYS A 12 -11.33 18.61 -2.42
N ILE A 13 -10.48 18.05 -1.58
CA ILE A 13 -9.91 18.74 -0.42
C ILE A 13 -8.63 19.42 -0.90
N SER A 14 -8.51 20.74 -0.72
CA SER A 14 -7.25 21.45 -0.92
C SER A 14 -6.30 21.13 0.23
N LEU A 15 -5.01 20.96 -0.07
CA LEU A 15 -4.00 20.78 0.97
C LEU A 15 -3.83 22.10 1.73
N PRO A 16 -3.87 22.09 3.08
CA PRO A 16 -3.88 23.31 3.87
C PRO A 16 -2.58 24.14 3.77
N LEU A 17 -1.46 23.54 3.37
CA LEU A 17 -0.16 24.21 3.27
C LEU A 17 0.52 24.02 1.90
N GLU A 18 -0.23 23.63 0.87
CA GLU A 18 0.30 23.38 -0.49
C GLU A 18 1.53 22.46 -0.55
N GLN A 19 1.74 21.64 0.47
CA GLN A 19 2.89 20.77 0.59
C GLN A 19 2.77 19.53 -0.28
N GLU A 20 3.90 18.94 -0.68
CA GLU A 20 3.89 17.62 -1.32
C GLU A 20 3.35 16.55 -0.36
N VAL A 21 2.52 15.66 -0.88
CA VAL A 21 1.96 14.53 -0.12
C VAL A 21 2.67 13.29 -0.57
N PHE A 22 3.25 12.58 0.39
CA PHE A 22 3.88 11.28 0.19
C PHE A 22 2.97 10.20 0.78
N ILE A 23 2.85 9.08 0.09
CA ILE A 23 2.05 7.95 0.53
C ILE A 23 2.98 6.87 1.09
N SER A 24 2.71 6.47 2.33
CA SER A 24 3.30 5.29 2.98
C SER A 24 2.25 4.19 2.97
N ASP A 25 2.41 3.21 2.08
CA ASP A 25 1.44 2.11 1.95
C ASP A 25 1.77 0.97 2.92
N SER A 26 0.76 0.49 3.64
CA SER A 26 0.88 -0.57 4.65
C SER A 26 0.18 -1.88 4.29
N THR A 27 -0.25 -2.06 3.03
CA THR A 27 -1.05 -3.20 2.57
C THR A 27 -0.39 -4.56 2.87
N ILE A 28 0.92 -4.68 2.64
CA ILE A 28 1.66 -5.94 2.87
C ILE A 28 2.12 -6.14 4.32
N ARG A 29 1.87 -5.14 5.19
CA ARG A 29 2.09 -5.18 6.63
C ARG A 29 0.75 -5.30 7.36
N ASP A 30 0.02 -4.20 7.53
CA ASP A 30 -1.23 -4.14 8.28
C ASP A 30 -2.35 -4.93 7.59
N GLY A 31 -2.45 -4.81 6.25
CA GLY A 31 -3.41 -5.58 5.46
C GLY A 31 -3.21 -7.11 5.56
N SER A 32 -2.01 -7.57 5.88
CA SER A 32 -1.75 -8.99 6.12
C SER A 32 -2.21 -9.49 7.50
N GLN A 33 -2.52 -8.59 8.44
CA GLN A 33 -3.07 -8.91 9.75
C GLN A 33 -4.61 -9.07 9.73
N MET A 34 -5.26 -8.76 8.60
CA MET A 34 -6.71 -8.89 8.46
C MET A 34 -7.18 -10.35 8.62
N PRO A 35 -8.22 -10.63 9.43
CA PRO A 35 -8.74 -11.97 9.60
C PRO A 35 -9.11 -12.63 8.27
N GLY A 36 -8.67 -13.87 8.08
CA GLY A 36 -8.93 -14.64 6.85
C GLY A 36 -7.96 -14.38 5.70
N ILE A 37 -7.03 -13.42 5.83
CA ILE A 37 -5.98 -13.20 4.83
C ILE A 37 -4.74 -14.05 5.13
N VAL A 38 -4.32 -14.82 4.12
CA VAL A 38 -3.04 -15.53 4.13
C VAL A 38 -2.18 -15.03 2.97
N MET A 39 -1.25 -14.13 3.29
CA MET A 39 -0.39 -13.50 2.28
C MET A 39 0.88 -14.32 2.03
N LYS A 40 1.00 -14.89 0.82
CA LYS A 40 2.20 -15.63 0.38
C LYS A 40 3.23 -14.68 -0.24
N ARG A 41 4.50 -15.10 -0.34
CA ARG A 41 5.59 -14.32 -0.99
C ARG A 41 5.17 -13.78 -2.37
N LYS A 42 4.61 -14.63 -3.23
CA LYS A 42 4.12 -14.23 -4.56
C LYS A 42 3.05 -13.12 -4.52
N HIS A 43 2.20 -13.08 -3.48
CA HIS A 43 1.19 -12.03 -3.32
C HIS A 43 1.87 -10.73 -2.92
N LYS A 44 2.82 -10.78 -1.97
CA LYS A 44 3.59 -9.61 -1.53
C LYS A 44 4.35 -8.96 -2.70
N LEU A 45 5.00 -9.77 -3.54
CA LEU A 45 5.72 -9.28 -4.72
C LEU A 45 4.78 -8.65 -5.74
N LYS A 46 3.66 -9.30 -6.06
CA LYS A 46 2.69 -8.75 -7.00
C LYS A 46 2.10 -7.41 -6.51
N ILE A 47 1.80 -7.32 -5.22
CA ILE A 47 1.32 -6.07 -4.60
C ILE A 47 2.41 -5.00 -4.67
N TYR A 48 3.65 -5.34 -4.31
CA TYR A 48 4.79 -4.43 -4.43
C TYR A 48 4.96 -3.89 -5.85
N GLU A 49 4.94 -4.75 -6.88
CA GLU A 49 5.04 -4.32 -8.28
C GLU A 49 3.94 -3.29 -8.64
N PHE A 50 2.70 -3.53 -8.20
CA PHE A 50 1.60 -2.59 -8.45
C PHE A 50 1.77 -1.27 -7.71
N LEU A 51 2.16 -1.31 -6.44
CA LEU A 51 2.39 -0.10 -5.63
C LEU A 51 3.55 0.71 -6.21
N HIS A 52 4.65 0.04 -6.59
CA HIS A 52 5.81 0.67 -7.22
C HIS A 52 5.45 1.33 -8.55
N ASN A 53 4.74 0.61 -9.44
CA ASN A 53 4.30 1.16 -10.72
C ASN A 53 3.27 2.30 -10.58
N THR A 54 2.53 2.35 -9.47
CA THR A 54 1.60 3.46 -9.15
C THR A 54 2.34 4.70 -8.67
N GLY A 55 3.60 4.58 -8.26
CA GLY A 55 4.42 5.69 -7.75
C GLY A 55 4.35 5.87 -6.24
N ILE A 56 4.00 4.83 -5.48
CA ILE A 56 4.04 4.88 -4.01
C ILE A 56 5.48 5.07 -3.52
N GLU A 57 5.69 6.06 -2.65
CA GLU A 57 7.03 6.51 -2.27
C GLU A 57 7.61 5.70 -1.12
N LYS A 58 6.76 5.15 -0.25
CA LYS A 58 7.20 4.31 0.85
C LYS A 58 6.32 3.08 1.00
N LEU A 59 6.97 1.93 1.11
CA LEU A 59 6.34 0.64 1.39
C LEU A 59 6.63 0.21 2.82
N GLU A 60 5.60 -0.21 3.55
CA GLU A 60 5.74 -0.86 4.85
C GLU A 60 5.54 -2.37 4.73
N THR A 61 6.52 -3.14 5.22
CA THR A 61 6.50 -4.60 5.22
C THR A 61 7.08 -5.16 6.52
N PHE A 62 6.78 -6.42 6.82
CA PHE A 62 7.41 -7.13 7.95
C PHE A 62 8.86 -7.50 7.62
N VAL A 63 9.70 -7.54 8.65
CA VAL A 63 11.13 -7.91 8.59
C VAL A 63 11.50 -8.96 9.64
N TYR A 64 10.52 -9.73 10.13
CA TYR A 64 10.71 -10.53 11.34
C TYR A 64 11.28 -11.93 11.07
N ASN A 65 10.78 -12.62 10.04
CA ASN A 65 11.18 -13.99 9.75
C ASN A 65 11.95 -14.09 8.42
N LYS A 66 12.62 -15.23 8.19
CA LYS A 66 13.39 -15.46 6.95
C LYS A 66 12.55 -15.28 5.68
N ARG A 67 11.28 -15.72 5.69
CA ARG A 67 10.38 -15.57 4.54
C ARG A 67 10.11 -14.11 4.21
N ASP A 68 10.04 -13.25 5.22
CA ASP A 68 9.88 -11.81 5.03
C ASP A 68 11.15 -11.18 4.45
N LEU A 69 12.33 -11.57 4.94
CA LEU A 69 13.62 -11.14 4.39
C LEU A 69 13.81 -11.60 2.93
N ASP A 70 13.43 -12.84 2.62
CA ASP A 70 13.48 -13.40 1.26
C ASP A 70 12.52 -12.66 0.31
N ALA A 71 11.39 -12.16 0.82
CA ALA A 71 10.46 -11.34 0.03
C ALA A 71 11.05 -9.96 -0.25
N ILE A 72 11.72 -9.34 0.72
CA ILE A 72 12.37 -8.03 0.56
C ILE A 72 13.52 -8.10 -0.44
N SER A 73 14.31 -9.17 -0.42
CA SER A 73 15.40 -9.36 -1.38
C SER A 73 14.92 -9.39 -2.85
N ASP A 74 13.67 -9.78 -3.08
CA ASP A 74 13.06 -9.81 -4.42
C ASP A 74 12.38 -8.47 -4.78
N MET A 75 12.25 -7.53 -3.83
CA MET A 75 11.62 -6.21 -4.01
C MET A 75 12.66 -5.10 -4.30
N GLN A 76 13.83 -5.47 -4.83
CA GLN A 76 14.95 -4.57 -5.10
C GLN A 76 15.14 -4.29 -6.59
#